data_AF-E8X669-F1
#
_entry.id   AF-E8X669-F1
#
_cell.length_a   1.000
_cell.length_b   1.000
_cell.length_c   1.000
_cell.angle_alpha   90.00
_cell.angle_beta   90.00
_cell.angle_gamma   90.00
#
_symmetry.space_group_name_H-M   'P 1'
#
loop_
_entity.id
_entity.type
_entity.pdbx_description
1 polymer ?
#
loop_
_entity_poly.entity_id
_entity_poly.type
_entity_poly.pdbx_seq_one_letter_code
_entity_poly.pdbx_strand_id
1 'polypeptide(L)'
;MERRDFLKSATAATAAIATKASAAAATPAPTTRPQSPDMIYRQLGTTGETVSAIGMGGFHLGKQKDPAESIKLIHAGVDKGITFLDNCWDYNDGISEVRMGQALKSSGYRQKVFLMSKMDGRTADAYNKQLEESLGRLQTDVIDLVQFHEIIRMEDPDRIFAAGGAIEAAVAARQAGKIRYIGFTGHKDPAVHLRMLETAQRHNFHFDTVQMPINVMDAHFRSFTHEVMPVAIKQGIGVLAMKTFGDHFILDSKTVQPMEALHYGFTQPVSVLITGIDNQQVLDQALEAARTFKPMSQAEVQSLLARTKEAASQGKYELFKTSAHFDGTAQNPKWLGETTTA
;
A
#
# COMPACT_ATOMS: atom_id res chain seq x y z
N MET A 1 11.15 -24.92 66.91
CA MET A 1 10.14 -25.93 66.56
C MET A 1 8.99 -25.18 65.89
N GLU A 2 9.02 -25.10 64.55
CA GLU A 2 8.12 -25.84 63.62
C GLU A 2 6.69 -25.22 63.65
N ARG A 3 6.31 -24.35 62.70
CA ARG A 3 5.87 -24.51 61.29
C ARG A 3 4.33 -24.44 61.14
N ARG A 4 3.87 -23.33 60.52
CA ARG A 4 2.79 -23.16 59.51
C ARG A 4 1.33 -23.40 59.96
N ASP A 5 0.48 -22.38 60.01
CA ASP A 5 -0.16 -21.57 58.93
C ASP A 5 -1.38 -22.25 58.28
N PHE A 6 -2.55 -21.63 58.48
CA PHE A 6 -3.30 -20.88 57.45
C PHE A 6 -4.82 -21.10 57.54
N LEU A 7 -5.50 -20.00 57.80
CA LEU A 7 -6.94 -19.84 57.98
C LEU A 7 -7.56 -19.30 56.69
N LYS A 8 -8.80 -19.76 56.40
CA LYS A 8 -9.94 -18.96 55.88
C LYS A 8 -9.82 -18.45 54.41
N SER A 9 -10.83 -18.39 53.53
CA SER A 9 -12.28 -18.30 53.65
C SER A 9 -12.97 -18.69 52.33
N ALA A 10 -14.28 -18.91 52.43
CA ALA A 10 -15.31 -19.11 51.41
C ALA A 10 -15.19 -18.31 50.09
N THR A 11 -15.47 -19.01 48.98
CA THR A 11 -15.72 -18.42 47.65
C THR A 11 -17.22 -18.35 47.36
N ALA A 12 -17.73 -17.14 47.21
CA ALA A 12 -19.04 -16.86 46.63
C ALA A 12 -18.93 -16.90 45.10
N ALA A 13 -19.80 -17.66 44.44
CA ALA A 13 -19.87 -17.75 42.99
C ALA A 13 -20.70 -16.59 42.42
N THR A 14 -20.05 -15.60 41.81
CA THR A 14 -20.69 -14.58 40.98
C THR A 14 -20.69 -15.05 39.53
N ALA A 15 -21.87 -15.34 38.99
CA ALA A 15 -22.07 -15.57 37.57
C ALA A 15 -21.89 -14.24 36.81
N ALA A 16 -20.77 -14.10 36.10
CA ALA A 16 -20.54 -12.97 35.21
C ALA A 16 -21.30 -13.19 33.90
N ILE A 17 -22.36 -12.39 33.69
CA ILE A 17 -23.01 -12.26 32.39
C ILE A 17 -22.03 -11.50 31.48
N ALA A 18 -21.35 -12.21 30.59
CA ALA A 18 -20.53 -11.62 29.55
C ALA A 18 -21.45 -10.96 28.51
N THR A 19 -21.67 -9.65 28.64
CA THR A 19 -22.25 -8.85 27.56
C THR A 19 -21.28 -8.88 26.38
N LYS A 20 -21.69 -9.48 25.25
CA LYS A 20 -21.02 -9.32 23.95
C LYS A 20 -21.11 -7.85 23.53
N ALA A 21 -20.21 -7.01 24.04
CA ALA A 21 -19.93 -5.73 23.43
C ALA A 21 -19.30 -6.04 22.08
N SER A 22 -20.01 -5.73 20.99
CA SER A 22 -19.43 -5.68 19.66
C SER A 22 -18.29 -4.68 19.71
N ALA A 23 -17.04 -5.17 19.77
CA ALA A 23 -15.86 -4.35 19.58
C ALA A 23 -15.83 -3.94 18.11
N ALA A 24 -16.58 -2.89 17.77
CA ALA A 24 -16.20 -2.04 16.65
C ALA A 24 -14.79 -1.56 16.99
N ALA A 25 -13.79 -2.17 16.36
CA ALA A 25 -12.41 -1.78 16.56
C ALA A 25 -12.33 -0.28 16.28
N ALA A 26 -11.98 0.50 17.31
CA ALA A 26 -11.85 1.95 17.16
C ALA A 26 -10.86 2.23 16.02
N THR A 27 -11.27 3.07 15.07
CA THR A 27 -10.39 3.56 14.01
C THR A 27 -9.13 4.14 14.66
N PRO A 28 -7.91 3.78 14.18
CA PRO A 28 -6.68 4.30 14.75
C PRO A 28 -6.71 5.84 14.76
N ALA A 29 -6.25 6.46 15.85
CA ALA A 29 -6.14 7.92 15.89
C ALA A 29 -5.06 8.39 14.90
N PRO A 30 -5.30 9.44 14.09
CA PRO A 30 -4.30 9.98 13.17
C PRO A 30 -3.03 10.46 13.87
N THR A 31 -1.89 10.40 13.18
CA THR A 31 -0.60 10.90 13.71
C THR A 31 -0.17 12.17 12.99
N THR A 32 0.15 13.23 13.74
CA THR A 32 0.73 14.45 13.17
C THR A 32 2.16 14.18 12.71
N ARG A 33 2.47 14.53 11.46
CA ARG A 33 3.79 14.39 10.84
C ARG A 33 4.29 15.74 10.36
N PRO A 34 5.61 15.97 10.27
CA PRO A 34 6.14 17.24 9.78
C PRO A 34 5.67 17.50 8.35
N GLN A 35 5.39 18.76 8.06
CA GLN A 35 5.00 19.23 6.74
C GLN A 35 6.05 20.20 6.18
N SER A 36 6.29 20.11 4.87
CA SER A 36 7.13 21.03 4.12
C SER A 36 6.26 21.96 3.26
N PRO A 37 6.56 23.26 3.15
CA PRO A 37 5.81 24.16 2.28
C PRO A 37 5.91 23.79 0.79
N ASP A 38 6.95 23.05 0.39
CA ASP A 38 7.18 22.62 -0.99
C ASP A 38 6.54 21.25 -1.33
N MET A 39 5.78 20.66 -0.39
CA MET A 39 5.11 19.37 -0.57
C MET A 39 3.60 19.52 -0.45
N ILE A 40 2.88 18.81 -1.31
CA ILE A 40 1.42 18.72 -1.23
C ILE A 40 1.06 17.62 -0.23
N TYR A 41 0.10 17.88 0.65
CA TYR A 41 -0.45 16.91 1.59
C TYR A 41 -1.93 16.67 1.30
N ARG A 42 -2.36 15.40 1.36
CA ARG A 42 -3.73 14.97 1.06
C ARG A 42 -4.24 14.05 2.16
N GLN A 43 -5.56 14.02 2.32
CA GLN A 43 -6.20 13.04 3.19
C GLN A 43 -6.11 11.65 2.57
N LEU A 44 -5.86 10.64 3.41
CA LEU A 44 -5.88 9.24 3.04
C LEU A 44 -7.30 8.68 3.20
N GLY A 45 -8.11 8.80 2.16
CA GLY A 45 -9.53 8.42 2.21
C GLY A 45 -10.24 9.09 3.39
N THR A 46 -11.01 8.30 4.14
CA THR A 46 -11.69 8.71 5.38
C THR A 46 -10.96 8.30 6.67
N THR A 47 -9.69 7.90 6.59
CA THR A 47 -8.90 7.48 7.77
C THR A 47 -8.59 8.63 8.74
N GLY A 48 -8.67 9.88 8.26
CA GLY A 48 -8.23 11.07 8.99
C GLY A 48 -6.71 11.31 8.95
N GLU A 49 -5.93 10.43 8.33
CA GLU A 49 -4.50 10.62 8.12
C GLU A 49 -4.25 11.61 6.98
N THR A 50 -3.28 12.49 7.17
CA THR A 50 -2.77 13.39 6.14
C THR A 50 -1.37 12.96 5.73
N VAL A 51 -1.19 12.64 4.46
CA VAL A 51 0.05 12.06 3.90
C VAL A 51 0.58 12.91 2.73
N SER A 52 1.88 12.84 2.44
CA SER A 52 2.46 13.51 1.28
C SER A 52 1.87 12.95 -0.02
N ALA A 53 1.60 13.83 -0.99
CA ALA A 53 1.06 13.44 -2.29
C ALA A 53 2.05 12.59 -3.10
N ILE A 54 3.36 12.73 -2.86
CA ILE A 54 4.37 11.78 -3.34
C ILE A 54 4.56 10.68 -2.29
N GLY A 55 4.57 9.43 -2.74
CA GLY A 55 5.04 8.29 -1.97
C GLY A 55 6.37 7.77 -2.52
N MET A 56 7.29 7.38 -1.63
CA MET A 56 8.55 6.74 -2.02
C MET A 56 8.34 5.23 -2.16
N GLY A 57 8.41 4.71 -3.39
CA GLY A 57 8.26 3.28 -3.69
C GLY A 57 9.52 2.46 -3.39
N GLY A 58 9.38 1.41 -2.59
CA GLY A 58 10.51 0.67 -2.02
C GLY A 58 11.16 -0.37 -2.94
N PHE A 59 10.53 -0.75 -4.06
CA PHE A 59 11.07 -1.81 -4.93
C PHE A 59 12.49 -1.52 -5.43
N HIS A 60 12.77 -0.28 -5.82
CA HIS A 60 14.09 0.06 -6.36
C HIS A 60 15.16 0.25 -5.27
N LEU A 61 14.74 0.48 -4.02
CA LEU A 61 15.64 0.71 -2.89
C LEU A 61 16.44 -0.55 -2.52
N GLY A 62 16.04 -1.74 -2.96
CA GLY A 62 16.80 -2.97 -2.80
C GLY A 62 17.85 -3.20 -3.88
N LYS A 63 17.87 -2.40 -4.95
CA LYS A 63 18.68 -2.66 -6.16
C LYS A 63 20.01 -1.91 -6.20
N GLN A 64 20.20 -0.87 -5.38
CA GLN A 64 21.46 -0.14 -5.34
C GLN A 64 22.61 -1.06 -4.91
N LYS A 65 23.79 -0.86 -5.52
CA LYS A 65 24.99 -1.63 -5.19
C LYS A 65 25.45 -1.37 -3.75
N ASP A 66 25.42 -0.10 -3.33
CA ASP A 66 25.72 0.30 -1.96
C ASP A 66 24.39 0.57 -1.20
N PRO A 67 24.08 -0.20 -0.14
CA PRO A 67 22.91 0.06 0.71
C PRO A 67 22.85 1.48 1.31
N ALA A 68 24.01 2.13 1.51
CA ALA A 68 24.06 3.48 2.04
C ALA A 68 23.45 4.52 1.08
N GLU A 69 23.44 4.26 -0.22
CA GLU A 69 22.77 5.12 -1.20
C GLU A 69 21.25 5.12 -1.00
N SER A 70 20.65 3.94 -0.79
CA SER A 70 19.21 3.82 -0.50
C SER A 70 18.83 4.54 0.79
N ILE A 71 19.65 4.40 1.85
CA ILE A 71 19.41 5.07 3.14
C ILE A 71 19.47 6.59 2.98
N LYS A 72 20.51 7.11 2.32
CA LYS A 72 20.65 8.55 2.04
C LYS A 72 19.47 9.09 1.23
N LEU A 73 19.01 8.32 0.24
CA LEU A 73 17.88 8.71 -0.61
C LEU A 73 16.57 8.78 0.19
N ILE A 74 16.33 7.81 1.08
CA ILE A 74 15.18 7.84 2.00
C ILE A 74 15.24 9.08 2.89
N HIS A 75 16.38 9.34 3.53
CA HIS A 75 16.56 10.52 4.39
C HIS A 75 16.32 11.82 3.62
N ALA A 76 16.90 11.96 2.42
CA ALA A 76 16.72 13.13 1.58
C ALA A 76 15.24 13.36 1.22
N GLY A 77 14.49 12.31 0.89
CA GLY A 77 13.06 12.43 0.61
C GLY A 77 12.25 12.86 1.83
N VAL A 78 12.51 12.23 2.99
CA VAL A 78 11.80 12.56 4.24
C VAL A 78 12.11 13.98 4.71
N ASP A 79 13.36 14.42 4.63
CA ASP A 79 13.76 15.78 4.99
C ASP A 79 13.19 16.84 4.04
N LYS A 80 12.77 16.45 2.82
CA LYS A 80 12.04 17.29 1.87
C LYS A 80 10.51 17.18 1.99
N GLY A 81 10.01 16.46 2.99
CA GLY A 81 8.60 16.41 3.34
C GLY A 81 7.82 15.21 2.78
N ILE A 82 8.49 14.24 2.13
CA ILE A 82 7.85 12.96 1.80
C ILE A 82 7.58 12.20 3.10
N THR A 83 6.31 11.94 3.39
CA THR A 83 5.89 11.21 4.58
C THR A 83 5.38 9.82 4.26
N PHE A 84 4.99 9.50 3.02
CA PHE A 84 4.47 8.17 2.67
C PHE A 84 5.57 7.25 2.11
N LEU A 85 5.87 6.14 2.79
CA LEU A 85 6.87 5.16 2.37
C LEU A 85 6.21 3.81 2.04
N ASP A 86 6.36 3.37 0.79
CA ASP A 86 5.82 2.11 0.27
C ASP A 86 6.89 1.01 0.25
N ASN A 87 6.54 -0.20 0.70
CA ASN A 87 7.40 -1.38 0.60
C ASN A 87 6.59 -2.65 0.33
N CYS A 88 7.25 -3.80 0.25
CA CYS A 88 6.62 -5.12 0.18
C CYS A 88 7.53 -6.17 0.80
N TRP A 89 6.96 -7.21 1.39
CA TRP A 89 7.68 -8.34 1.96
C TRP A 89 8.61 -9.04 0.96
N ASP A 90 8.21 -9.16 -0.31
CA ASP A 90 8.94 -9.90 -1.35
C ASP A 90 9.99 -9.07 -2.11
N TYR A 91 10.01 -7.74 -1.94
CA TYR A 91 10.85 -6.87 -2.75
C TYR A 91 12.34 -7.15 -2.55
N ASN A 92 12.97 -7.65 -3.60
CA ASN A 92 14.39 -8.04 -3.63
C ASN A 92 14.73 -9.01 -2.48
N ASP A 93 13.92 -10.05 -2.31
CA ASP A 93 14.07 -11.05 -1.24
C ASP A 93 14.08 -10.41 0.16
N GLY A 94 13.28 -9.34 0.35
CA GLY A 94 13.15 -8.59 1.60
C GLY A 94 14.23 -7.52 1.83
N ILE A 95 15.22 -7.39 0.95
CA ILE A 95 16.30 -6.40 1.12
C ILE A 95 15.77 -4.95 1.11
N SER A 96 14.70 -4.68 0.37
CA SER A 96 14.06 -3.36 0.38
C SER A 96 13.53 -2.97 1.77
N GLU A 97 12.94 -3.91 2.52
CA GLU A 97 12.48 -3.67 3.89
C GLU A 97 13.65 -3.50 4.86
N VAL A 98 14.72 -4.30 4.72
CA VAL A 98 15.93 -4.17 5.55
C VAL A 98 16.54 -2.77 5.43
N ARG A 99 16.71 -2.27 4.21
CA ARG A 99 17.28 -0.94 3.96
C ARG A 99 16.38 0.18 4.47
N MET A 100 15.06 0.03 4.30
CA MET A 100 14.09 0.98 4.83
C MET A 100 14.08 0.99 6.37
N GLY A 101 14.13 -0.17 7.01
CA GLY A 101 14.24 -0.29 8.47
C GLY A 101 15.50 0.38 9.02
N GLN A 102 16.66 0.15 8.39
CA GLN A 102 17.92 0.83 8.73
C GLN A 102 17.81 2.35 8.64
N ALA A 103 17.17 2.87 7.59
CA ALA A 103 16.95 4.30 7.43
C ALA A 103 16.05 4.87 8.54
N LEU A 104 14.97 4.17 8.89
CA LEU A 104 13.99 4.62 9.87
C LEU A 104 14.41 4.45 11.33
N LYS A 105 15.29 3.48 11.62
CA LYS A 105 15.91 3.31 12.94
C LYS A 105 16.80 4.48 13.33
N SER A 106 17.31 5.24 12.35
CA SER A 106 18.05 6.48 12.61
C SER A 106 17.14 7.46 13.38
N SER A 107 17.69 8.11 14.41
CA SER A 107 16.90 8.84 15.41
C SER A 107 15.87 9.81 14.80
N GLY A 108 14.59 9.57 15.10
CA GLY A 108 13.47 10.45 14.76
C GLY A 108 12.80 10.21 13.40
N TYR A 109 13.33 9.37 12.50
CA TYR A 109 12.75 9.22 11.15
C TYR A 109 11.44 8.44 11.12
N ARG A 110 11.31 7.36 11.90
CA ARG A 110 10.07 6.55 11.95
C ARG A 110 8.83 7.39 12.29
N GLN A 111 8.97 8.38 13.16
CA GLN A 111 7.89 9.27 13.61
C GLN A 111 7.49 10.30 12.55
N LYS A 112 8.37 10.56 11.56
CA LYS A 112 8.09 11.51 10.48
C LYS A 112 7.24 10.89 9.35
N VAL A 113 7.08 9.58 9.32
CA VAL A 113 6.55 8.86 8.15
C VAL A 113 5.31 8.04 8.46
N PHE A 114 4.50 7.84 7.44
CA PHE A 114 3.46 6.84 7.29
C PHE A 114 4.10 5.67 6.52
N LEU A 115 4.39 4.59 7.24
CA LEU A 115 5.11 3.43 6.73
C LEU A 115 4.10 2.34 6.32
N MET A 116 4.21 1.85 5.09
CA MET A 116 3.41 0.72 4.64
C MET A 116 4.26 -0.42 4.09
N SER A 117 3.73 -1.65 4.18
CA SER A 117 4.26 -2.81 3.47
C SER A 117 3.11 -3.66 2.92
N LYS A 118 3.43 -4.76 2.24
CA LYS A 118 2.44 -5.65 1.62
C LYS A 118 2.81 -7.10 1.88
N MET A 119 1.78 -7.94 1.99
CA MET A 119 1.90 -9.38 2.22
C MET A 119 1.26 -10.15 1.08
N ASP A 120 1.93 -11.19 0.61
CA ASP A 120 1.44 -12.09 -0.45
C ASP A 120 0.49 -13.16 0.10
N GLY A 121 0.66 -13.55 1.37
CA GLY A 121 -0.07 -14.63 2.02
C GLY A 121 -1.58 -14.49 1.86
N ARG A 122 -2.23 -15.59 1.41
CA ARG A 122 -3.69 -15.71 1.29
C ARG A 122 -4.30 -16.49 2.45
N THR A 123 -3.49 -17.26 3.18
CA THR A 123 -3.86 -17.91 4.44
C THR A 123 -3.36 -17.10 5.64
N ALA A 124 -4.00 -17.28 6.79
CA ALA A 124 -3.60 -16.65 8.04
C ALA A 124 -2.14 -16.97 8.42
N ASP A 125 -1.70 -18.21 8.27
CA ASP A 125 -0.34 -18.66 8.60
C ASP A 125 0.71 -17.99 7.71
N ALA A 126 0.50 -18.00 6.40
CA ALA A 126 1.41 -17.35 5.45
C ALA A 126 1.49 -15.84 5.70
N TYR A 127 0.33 -15.20 5.89
CA TYR A 127 0.25 -13.76 6.19
C TYR A 127 0.99 -13.41 7.49
N ASN A 128 0.72 -14.14 8.59
CA ASN A 128 1.35 -13.88 9.88
C ASN A 128 2.87 -14.04 9.81
N LYS A 129 3.35 -15.11 9.16
CA LYS A 129 4.79 -15.31 8.97
C LYS A 129 5.44 -14.13 8.24
N GLN A 130 4.84 -13.69 7.13
CA GLN A 130 5.35 -12.57 6.35
C GLN A 130 5.32 -11.27 7.15
N LEU A 131 4.25 -11.02 7.90
CA LEU A 131 4.12 -9.83 8.73
C LEU A 131 5.20 -9.77 9.83
N GLU A 132 5.48 -10.88 10.53
CA GLU A 132 6.55 -10.91 11.54
C GLU A 132 7.93 -10.68 10.92
N GLU A 133 8.19 -11.27 9.75
CA GLU A 133 9.43 -11.02 9.01
C GLU A 133 9.57 -9.55 8.61
N SER A 134 8.49 -8.93 8.12
CA SER A 134 8.46 -7.52 7.73
C SER A 134 8.66 -6.58 8.92
N LEU A 135 8.01 -6.81 10.06
CA LEU A 135 8.21 -6.04 11.30
C LEU A 135 9.69 -6.11 11.75
N GLY A 136 10.29 -7.30 11.70
CA GLY A 136 11.70 -7.51 12.01
C GLY A 136 12.65 -6.77 11.07
N ARG A 137 12.42 -6.86 9.75
CA ARG A 137 13.24 -6.18 8.73
C ARG A 137 13.10 -4.66 8.78
N LEU A 138 11.88 -4.16 8.98
CA LEU A 138 11.57 -2.73 9.11
C LEU A 138 11.96 -2.16 10.48
N GLN A 139 12.34 -3.02 11.44
CA GLN A 139 12.79 -2.63 12.78
C GLN A 139 11.77 -1.75 13.52
N THR A 140 10.50 -2.15 13.46
CA THR A 140 9.39 -1.42 14.08
C THR A 140 8.35 -2.38 14.65
N ASP A 141 7.69 -1.99 15.72
CA ASP A 141 6.60 -2.77 16.33
C ASP A 141 5.26 -2.53 15.62
N VAL A 142 5.17 -1.50 14.77
CA VAL A 142 3.93 -1.12 14.08
C VAL A 142 4.17 -0.66 12.64
N ILE A 143 3.44 -1.25 11.69
CA ILE A 143 3.33 -0.76 10.31
C ILE A 143 2.03 0.06 10.20
N ASP A 144 2.09 1.25 9.63
CA ASP A 144 0.88 2.10 9.54
C ASP A 144 -0.17 1.46 8.63
N LEU A 145 0.23 0.96 7.45
CA LEU A 145 -0.68 0.29 6.52
C LEU A 145 -0.08 -1.03 6.03
N VAL A 146 -0.87 -2.10 6.04
CA VAL A 146 -0.54 -3.32 5.31
C VAL A 146 -1.56 -3.55 4.20
N GLN A 147 -1.07 -3.91 3.02
CA GLN A 147 -1.93 -4.29 1.90
C GLN A 147 -1.77 -5.77 1.53
N PHE A 148 -2.87 -6.41 1.14
CA PHE A 148 -2.78 -7.69 0.42
C PHE A 148 -2.17 -7.44 -0.96
N HIS A 149 -1.01 -8.06 -1.22
CA HIS A 149 -0.21 -7.83 -2.41
C HIS A 149 -0.72 -8.66 -3.60
N GLU A 150 -0.56 -8.13 -4.81
CA GLU A 150 -0.90 -8.79 -6.09
C GLU A 150 -2.26 -9.49 -6.11
N ILE A 151 -3.33 -8.77 -5.80
CA ILE A 151 -4.70 -9.22 -6.10
C ILE A 151 -4.87 -9.14 -7.62
N ILE A 152 -4.48 -10.21 -8.31
CA ILE A 152 -4.41 -10.31 -9.78
C ILE A 152 -5.21 -11.48 -10.35
N ARG A 153 -5.83 -12.29 -9.48
CA ARG A 153 -6.64 -13.46 -9.84
C ARG A 153 -8.05 -13.31 -9.29
N MET A 154 -9.05 -13.83 -10.01
CA MET A 154 -10.45 -13.73 -9.60
C MET A 154 -10.75 -14.49 -8.31
N GLU A 155 -9.96 -15.51 -8.00
CA GLU A 155 -10.04 -16.31 -6.77
C GLU A 155 -9.30 -15.72 -5.57
N ASP A 156 -8.45 -14.69 -5.76
CA ASP A 156 -7.71 -14.08 -4.63
C ASP A 156 -8.63 -13.59 -3.50
N PRO A 157 -9.74 -12.87 -3.79
CA PRO A 157 -10.69 -12.44 -2.76
C PRO A 157 -11.29 -13.62 -1.99
N ASP A 158 -11.67 -14.69 -2.70
CA ASP A 158 -12.32 -15.84 -2.07
C ASP A 158 -11.34 -16.56 -1.12
N ARG A 159 -10.04 -16.62 -1.44
CA ARG A 159 -9.00 -17.16 -0.54
C ARG A 159 -8.75 -16.28 0.68
N ILE A 160 -8.67 -14.96 0.49
CA ILE A 160 -8.39 -14.00 1.57
C ILE A 160 -9.50 -14.02 2.63
N PHE A 161 -10.75 -14.15 2.18
CA PHE A 161 -11.95 -14.11 3.03
C PHE A 161 -12.48 -15.50 3.44
N ALA A 162 -11.83 -16.59 3.03
CA ALA A 162 -12.14 -17.93 3.51
C ALA A 162 -11.87 -18.07 5.02
N ALA A 163 -12.43 -19.10 5.65
CA ALA A 163 -12.07 -19.47 7.02
C ALA A 163 -10.56 -19.79 7.09
N GLY A 164 -9.84 -19.23 8.08
CA GLY A 164 -8.38 -19.31 8.13
C GLY A 164 -7.67 -18.49 7.03
N GLY A 165 -8.39 -17.62 6.34
CA GLY A 165 -7.87 -16.72 5.32
C GLY A 165 -7.08 -15.56 5.92
N ALA A 166 -6.30 -14.89 5.07
CA ALA A 166 -5.41 -13.81 5.49
C ALA A 166 -6.15 -12.60 6.11
N ILE A 167 -7.44 -12.40 5.84
CA ILE A 167 -8.22 -11.32 6.46
C ILE A 167 -8.33 -11.47 7.98
N GLU A 168 -8.47 -12.70 8.47
CA GLU A 168 -8.57 -12.98 9.91
C GLU A 168 -7.25 -12.59 10.61
N ALA A 169 -6.12 -12.94 10.00
CA ALA A 169 -4.80 -12.57 10.49
C ALA A 169 -4.55 -11.05 10.46
N ALA A 170 -4.93 -10.37 9.37
CA ALA A 170 -4.80 -8.91 9.28
C ALA A 170 -5.63 -8.19 10.36
N VAL A 171 -6.88 -8.62 10.57
CA VAL A 171 -7.75 -8.05 11.61
C VAL A 171 -7.18 -8.32 13.01
N ALA A 172 -6.68 -9.52 13.28
CA ALA A 172 -6.05 -9.86 14.55
C ALA A 172 -4.78 -9.03 14.79
N ALA A 173 -3.93 -8.85 13.76
CA ALA A 173 -2.74 -8.01 13.84
C ALA A 173 -3.09 -6.54 14.13
N ARG A 174 -4.18 -6.03 13.56
CA ARG A 174 -4.69 -4.67 13.85
C ARG A 174 -5.14 -4.55 15.30
N GLN A 175 -5.90 -5.53 15.80
CA GLN A 175 -6.33 -5.58 17.21
C GLN A 175 -5.15 -5.68 18.17
N ALA A 176 -4.08 -6.38 17.78
CA ALA A 176 -2.84 -6.48 18.55
C ALA A 176 -1.94 -5.23 18.45
N GLY A 177 -2.32 -4.22 17.67
CA GLY A 177 -1.55 -2.98 17.50
C GLY A 177 -0.31 -3.10 16.59
N LYS A 178 -0.13 -4.24 15.90
CA LYS A 178 0.99 -4.46 14.96
C LYS A 178 0.81 -3.74 13.62
N ILE A 179 -0.44 -3.48 13.25
CA ILE A 179 -0.80 -2.70 12.06
C ILE A 179 -1.91 -1.71 12.40
N ARG A 180 -2.03 -0.61 11.67
CA ARG A 180 -3.10 0.39 11.90
C ARG A 180 -4.22 0.29 10.86
N TYR A 181 -3.86 0.27 9.59
CA TYR A 181 -4.78 0.27 8.44
C TYR A 181 -4.56 -0.96 7.56
N ILE A 182 -5.61 -1.37 6.83
CA ILE A 182 -5.64 -2.54 5.95
C ILE A 182 -6.13 -2.13 4.57
N GLY A 183 -5.36 -2.45 3.53
CA GLY A 183 -5.74 -2.22 2.15
C GLY A 183 -5.45 -3.43 1.26
N PHE A 184 -5.49 -3.21 -0.05
CA PHE A 184 -5.06 -4.20 -1.03
C PHE A 184 -4.50 -3.52 -2.28
N THR A 185 -3.72 -4.27 -3.06
CA THR A 185 -3.13 -3.79 -4.31
C THR A 185 -3.15 -4.85 -5.39
N GLY A 186 -3.15 -4.43 -6.64
CA GLY A 186 -2.89 -5.27 -7.79
C GLY A 186 -2.96 -4.46 -9.07
N HIS A 187 -2.63 -5.08 -10.19
CA HIS A 187 -2.39 -4.33 -11.43
C HIS A 187 -2.93 -4.98 -12.69
N LYS A 188 -3.55 -6.17 -12.59
CA LYS A 188 -3.85 -6.99 -13.78
C LYS A 188 -5.11 -6.57 -14.51
N ASP A 189 -6.22 -6.50 -13.80
CA ASP A 189 -7.53 -6.26 -14.37
C ASP A 189 -8.44 -5.57 -13.32
N PRO A 190 -9.13 -4.48 -13.67
CA PRO A 190 -10.05 -3.80 -12.76
C PRO A 190 -11.17 -4.71 -12.26
N ALA A 191 -11.58 -5.72 -13.03
CA ALA A 191 -12.60 -6.69 -12.59
C ALA A 191 -12.18 -7.44 -11.32
N VAL A 192 -10.88 -7.71 -11.14
CA VAL A 192 -10.35 -8.37 -9.94
C VAL A 192 -10.47 -7.44 -8.72
N HIS A 193 -10.22 -6.14 -8.89
CA HIS A 193 -10.40 -5.15 -7.81
C HIS A 193 -11.86 -4.94 -7.45
N LEU A 194 -12.74 -4.87 -8.45
CA LEU A 194 -14.18 -4.80 -8.22
C LEU A 194 -14.68 -6.03 -7.46
N ARG A 195 -14.21 -7.22 -7.83
CA ARG A 195 -14.52 -8.45 -7.11
C ARG A 195 -13.99 -8.42 -5.67
N MET A 196 -12.79 -7.91 -5.42
CA MET A 196 -12.24 -7.76 -4.07
C MET A 196 -13.11 -6.84 -3.20
N LEU A 197 -13.52 -5.69 -3.74
CA LEU A 197 -14.41 -4.75 -3.04
C LEU A 197 -15.81 -5.35 -2.78
N GLU A 198 -16.38 -6.06 -3.76
CA GLU A 198 -17.65 -6.76 -3.62
C GLU A 198 -17.58 -7.86 -2.55
N THR A 199 -16.52 -8.68 -2.55
CA THR A 199 -16.30 -9.70 -1.53
C THR A 199 -16.14 -9.07 -0.15
N ALA A 200 -15.34 -8.01 0.00
CA ALA A 200 -15.23 -7.29 1.27
C ALA A 200 -16.60 -6.81 1.78
N GLN A 201 -17.42 -6.22 0.90
CA GLN A 201 -18.77 -5.78 1.27
C GLN A 201 -19.65 -6.96 1.74
N ARG A 202 -19.61 -8.11 1.05
CA ARG A 202 -20.35 -9.32 1.45
C ARG A 202 -19.91 -9.85 2.82
N HIS A 203 -18.66 -9.64 3.19
CA HIS A 203 -18.09 -10.00 4.48
C HIS A 203 -18.16 -8.88 5.54
N ASN A 204 -18.88 -7.78 5.26
CA ASN A 204 -18.97 -6.59 6.12
C ASN A 204 -17.59 -6.01 6.50
N PHE A 205 -16.62 -6.10 5.59
CA PHE A 205 -15.29 -5.55 5.76
C PHE A 205 -15.13 -4.28 4.93
N HIS A 206 -14.43 -3.29 5.49
CA HIS A 206 -14.09 -2.05 4.81
C HIS A 206 -12.57 -1.91 4.73
N PHE A 207 -12.04 -1.72 3.52
CA PHE A 207 -10.62 -1.43 3.28
C PHE A 207 -10.34 0.06 3.48
N ASP A 208 -9.21 0.38 4.09
CA ASP A 208 -8.77 1.76 4.28
C ASP A 208 -8.16 2.34 2.99
N THR A 209 -7.47 1.51 2.20
CA THR A 209 -6.83 1.92 0.95
C THR A 209 -6.94 0.88 -0.16
N VAL A 210 -6.84 1.36 -1.40
CA VAL A 210 -6.58 0.55 -2.59
C VAL A 210 -5.42 1.16 -3.38
N GLN A 211 -4.43 0.35 -3.73
CA GLN A 211 -3.33 0.75 -4.60
C GLN A 211 -3.49 0.11 -5.99
N MET A 212 -3.45 0.93 -7.03
CA MET A 212 -3.76 0.48 -8.40
C MET A 212 -3.03 1.31 -9.46
N PRO A 213 -2.89 0.80 -10.71
CA PRO A 213 -2.31 1.55 -11.81
C PRO A 213 -3.13 2.79 -12.12
N ILE A 214 -2.50 3.96 -12.11
CA ILE A 214 -3.10 5.22 -12.55
C ILE A 214 -2.05 5.93 -13.39
N ASN A 215 -2.29 5.97 -14.69
CA ASN A 215 -1.37 6.53 -15.68
C ASN A 215 -2.15 6.94 -16.94
N VAL A 216 -1.47 7.58 -17.90
CA VAL A 216 -2.13 8.09 -19.13
C VAL A 216 -2.61 7.00 -20.09
N MET A 217 -2.06 5.79 -20.00
CA MET A 217 -2.50 4.63 -20.79
C MET A 217 -3.71 3.93 -20.14
N ASP A 218 -3.78 3.94 -18.81
CA ASP A 218 -4.86 3.30 -18.03
C ASP A 218 -6.25 3.78 -18.44
N ALA A 219 -6.41 5.03 -18.89
CA ALA A 219 -7.69 5.57 -19.35
C ALA A 219 -8.30 4.82 -20.56
N HIS A 220 -7.50 4.04 -21.30
CA HIS A 220 -7.93 3.46 -22.58
C HIS A 220 -8.01 1.94 -22.61
N PHE A 221 -7.38 1.25 -21.65
CA PHE A 221 -7.29 -0.21 -21.66
C PHE A 221 -7.40 -0.78 -20.24
N ARG A 222 -8.49 -1.53 -19.96
CA ARG A 222 -8.78 -2.13 -18.64
C ARG A 222 -8.59 -1.11 -17.52
N SER A 223 -9.45 -0.09 -17.53
CA SER A 223 -9.19 1.17 -16.84
C SER A 223 -9.58 1.10 -15.37
N PHE A 224 -8.57 1.10 -14.50
CA PHE A 224 -8.79 1.22 -13.06
C PHE A 224 -9.39 2.58 -12.71
N THR A 225 -8.97 3.63 -13.42
CA THR A 225 -9.49 5.00 -13.23
C THR A 225 -10.97 5.13 -13.58
N HIS A 226 -11.45 4.46 -14.64
CA HIS A 226 -12.87 4.51 -15.00
C HIS A 226 -13.74 3.53 -14.20
N GLU A 227 -13.20 2.38 -13.81
CA GLU A 227 -14.00 1.29 -13.23
C GLU A 227 -13.89 1.23 -11.70
N VAL A 228 -12.68 1.23 -11.14
CA VAL A 228 -12.45 0.97 -9.71
C VAL A 228 -12.44 2.25 -8.88
N MET A 229 -11.81 3.31 -9.38
CA MET A 229 -11.64 4.57 -8.66
C MET A 229 -12.95 5.22 -8.21
N PRO A 230 -14.02 5.29 -9.03
CA PRO A 230 -15.29 5.86 -8.58
C PRO A 230 -15.91 5.06 -7.43
N VAL A 231 -15.76 3.74 -7.42
CA VAL A 231 -16.24 2.86 -6.34
C VAL A 231 -15.45 3.11 -5.06
N ALA A 232 -14.12 3.13 -5.14
CA ALA A 232 -13.25 3.38 -4.00
C ALA A 232 -13.54 4.74 -3.34
N ILE A 233 -13.66 5.81 -4.13
CA ILE A 233 -13.98 7.16 -3.63
C ILE A 233 -15.35 7.21 -2.97
N LYS A 234 -16.37 6.61 -3.61
CA LYS A 234 -17.73 6.56 -3.04
C LYS A 234 -17.75 5.84 -1.68
N GLN A 235 -16.87 4.85 -1.50
CA GLN A 235 -16.75 4.11 -0.23
C GLN A 235 -15.86 4.82 0.80
N GLY A 236 -15.17 5.91 0.45
CA GLY A 236 -14.24 6.60 1.35
C GLY A 236 -12.84 5.98 1.42
N ILE A 237 -12.52 5.05 0.50
CA ILE A 237 -11.24 4.34 0.46
C ILE A 237 -10.16 5.25 -0.12
N GLY A 238 -9.00 5.33 0.54
CA GLY A 238 -7.85 6.09 0.05
C GLY A 238 -7.25 5.45 -1.21
N VAL A 239 -7.15 6.21 -2.30
CA VAL A 239 -6.58 5.71 -3.56
C VAL A 239 -5.08 6.02 -3.61
N LEU A 240 -4.28 4.97 -3.81
CA LEU A 240 -2.83 5.05 -3.97
C LEU A 240 -2.47 4.74 -5.44
N ALA A 241 -2.00 5.73 -6.19
CA ALA A 241 -1.57 5.54 -7.55
C ALA A 241 -0.19 4.88 -7.61
N MET A 242 -0.05 3.89 -8.47
CA MET A 242 1.24 3.31 -8.86
C MET A 242 1.36 3.22 -10.38
N LYS A 243 2.54 2.83 -10.87
CA LYS A 243 2.82 2.57 -12.30
C LYS A 243 2.59 3.79 -13.20
N THR A 244 2.87 5.01 -12.71
CA THR A 244 2.76 6.28 -13.47
C THR A 244 3.44 6.21 -14.83
N PHE A 245 4.62 5.58 -14.89
CA PHE A 245 5.40 5.38 -16.12
C PHE A 245 5.38 3.93 -16.62
N GLY A 246 4.68 3.03 -15.91
CA GLY A 246 4.66 1.61 -16.21
C GLY A 246 6.08 1.02 -16.30
N ASP A 247 6.92 1.28 -15.30
CA ASP A 247 8.39 1.19 -15.43
C ASP A 247 8.90 2.26 -16.41
N HIS A 248 9.68 1.94 -17.44
CA HIS A 248 10.04 2.88 -18.51
C HIS A 248 9.12 2.78 -19.73
N PHE A 249 8.29 1.73 -19.84
CA PHE A 249 7.59 1.39 -21.07
C PHE A 249 6.64 2.48 -21.57
N ILE A 250 5.93 3.20 -20.70
CA ILE A 250 5.02 4.26 -21.14
C ILE A 250 5.80 5.42 -21.78
N LEU A 251 6.99 5.75 -21.26
CA LEU A 251 7.82 6.82 -21.81
C LEU A 251 8.43 6.43 -23.16
N ASP A 252 8.71 5.15 -23.39
CA ASP A 252 9.19 4.63 -24.68
C ASP A 252 8.19 4.82 -25.82
N SER A 253 6.91 4.97 -25.50
CA SER A 253 5.88 5.32 -26.49
C SER A 253 6.10 6.71 -27.13
N LYS A 254 6.87 7.59 -26.45
CA LYS A 254 7.11 8.99 -26.83
C LYS A 254 5.83 9.84 -26.96
N THR A 255 4.71 9.39 -26.38
CA THR A 255 3.42 10.10 -26.42
C THR A 255 3.19 11.04 -25.24
N VAL A 256 4.01 10.93 -24.19
CA VAL A 256 3.92 11.71 -22.94
C VAL A 256 5.30 11.99 -22.37
N GLN A 257 5.49 13.17 -21.78
CA GLN A 257 6.71 13.52 -21.04
C GLN A 257 6.58 13.17 -19.55
N PRO A 258 7.69 12.91 -18.82
CA PRO A 258 7.65 12.52 -17.41
C PRO A 258 6.84 13.47 -16.51
N MET A 259 7.05 14.78 -16.66
CA MET A 259 6.33 15.79 -15.86
C MET A 259 4.83 15.83 -16.18
N GLU A 260 4.44 15.67 -17.45
CA GLU A 260 3.04 15.58 -17.85
C GLU A 260 2.36 14.35 -17.21
N ALA A 261 3.04 13.20 -17.20
CA ALA A 261 2.51 11.97 -16.61
C ALA A 261 2.39 12.08 -15.07
N LEU A 262 3.35 12.72 -14.39
CA LEU A 262 3.26 12.98 -12.95
C LEU A 262 2.12 13.96 -12.61
N HIS A 263 2.00 15.06 -13.34
CA HIS A 263 0.92 16.05 -13.15
C HIS A 263 -0.46 15.49 -13.51
N TYR A 264 -0.55 14.62 -14.51
CA TYR A 264 -1.77 13.85 -14.80
C TYR A 264 -2.16 12.98 -13.60
N GLY A 265 -1.21 12.21 -13.05
CA GLY A 265 -1.43 11.38 -11.86
C GLY A 265 -1.90 12.20 -10.65
N PHE A 266 -1.30 13.37 -10.41
CA PHE A 266 -1.74 14.28 -9.35
C PHE A 266 -3.10 14.92 -9.59
N THR A 267 -3.50 15.12 -10.85
CA THR A 267 -4.82 15.65 -11.20
C THR A 267 -5.93 14.65 -10.87
N GLN A 268 -5.63 13.35 -10.86
CA GLN A 268 -6.57 12.33 -10.41
C GLN A 268 -6.86 12.46 -8.90
N PRO A 269 -8.04 12.04 -8.43
CA PRO A 269 -8.45 12.09 -7.02
C PRO A 269 -7.74 11.02 -6.16
N VAL A 270 -6.40 11.07 -6.13
CA VAL A 270 -5.53 10.13 -5.42
C VAL A 270 -5.03 10.75 -4.13
N SER A 271 -4.88 9.95 -3.08
CA SER A 271 -4.22 10.36 -1.84
C SER A 271 -2.70 10.45 -2.02
N VAL A 272 -2.12 9.47 -2.71
CA VAL A 272 -0.67 9.37 -2.94
C VAL A 272 -0.39 8.89 -4.36
N LEU A 273 0.61 9.49 -5.01
CA LEU A 273 1.26 9.03 -6.22
C LEU A 273 2.60 8.39 -5.82
N ILE A 274 2.67 7.06 -5.87
CA ILE A 274 3.84 6.30 -5.47
C ILE A 274 4.82 6.23 -6.65
N THR A 275 6.01 6.79 -6.42
CA THR A 275 7.06 6.91 -7.43
C THR A 275 8.23 6.00 -7.09
N GLY A 276 8.74 5.27 -8.08
CA GLY A 276 9.98 4.50 -7.95
C GLY A 276 11.19 5.43 -7.93
N ILE A 277 11.56 5.92 -6.75
CA ILE A 277 12.69 6.84 -6.57
C ILE A 277 13.95 6.01 -6.30
N ASP A 278 14.79 5.87 -7.31
CA ASP A 278 15.97 4.99 -7.26
C ASP A 278 17.31 5.74 -7.22
N ASN A 279 17.29 7.04 -7.52
CA ASN A 279 18.42 7.95 -7.48
C ASN A 279 17.98 9.40 -7.20
N GLN A 280 18.96 10.29 -6.98
CA GLN A 280 18.71 11.69 -6.64
C GLN A 280 17.97 12.48 -7.74
N GLN A 281 18.27 12.22 -9.03
CA GLN A 281 17.60 12.92 -10.14
C GLN A 281 16.10 12.61 -10.18
N VAL A 282 15.72 11.35 -9.91
CA VAL A 282 14.31 10.95 -9.83
C VAL A 282 13.63 11.54 -8.60
N LEU A 283 14.35 11.63 -7.46
CA LEU A 283 13.84 12.34 -6.28
C LEU A 283 13.57 13.82 -6.60
N ASP A 284 14.54 14.50 -7.21
CA ASP A 284 14.41 15.91 -7.58
C ASP A 284 13.26 16.13 -8.57
N GLN A 285 13.06 15.23 -9.54
CA GLN A 285 11.91 15.27 -10.45
C GLN A 285 10.57 15.12 -9.70
N ALA A 286 10.48 14.18 -8.75
CA ALA A 286 9.25 13.98 -7.97
C ALA A 286 8.92 15.20 -7.09
N LEU A 287 9.95 15.80 -6.45
CA LEU A 287 9.82 17.02 -5.67
C LEU A 287 9.41 18.20 -6.55
N GLU A 288 10.04 18.34 -7.72
CA GLU A 288 9.69 19.38 -8.69
C GLU A 288 8.26 19.23 -9.19
N ALA A 289 7.82 18.00 -9.46
CA ALA A 289 6.44 17.72 -9.85
C ALA A 289 5.45 18.18 -8.78
N ALA A 290 5.72 17.90 -7.50
CA ALA A 290 4.88 18.37 -6.40
C ALA A 290 4.89 19.91 -6.28
N ARG A 291 6.08 20.53 -6.35
CA ARG A 291 6.28 21.99 -6.20
C ARG A 291 5.61 22.80 -7.32
N THR A 292 5.60 22.26 -8.54
CA THR A 292 5.07 22.94 -9.73
C THR A 292 3.66 22.52 -10.10
N PHE A 293 3.07 21.57 -9.37
CA PHE A 293 1.77 21.01 -9.72
C PHE A 293 0.68 22.08 -9.70
N LYS A 294 -0.06 22.11 -10.81
CA LYS A 294 -1.36 22.77 -10.93
C LYS A 294 -2.32 21.73 -11.51
N PRO A 295 -3.53 21.57 -10.97
CA PRO A 295 -4.51 20.64 -11.54
C PRO A 295 -4.72 20.93 -13.03
N MET A 296 -4.61 19.91 -13.87
CA MET A 296 -4.85 20.04 -15.30
C MET A 296 -6.35 20.30 -15.53
N SER A 297 -6.66 21.23 -16.43
CA SER A 297 -8.02 21.45 -16.91
C SER A 297 -8.54 20.24 -17.68
N GLN A 298 -9.86 20.14 -17.81
CA GLN A 298 -10.48 19.06 -18.59
C GLN A 298 -9.98 19.02 -20.04
N ALA A 299 -9.74 20.17 -20.67
CA ALA A 299 -9.21 20.26 -22.03
C ALA A 299 -7.75 19.75 -22.13
N GLU A 300 -6.91 20.08 -21.15
CA GLU A 300 -5.53 19.59 -21.09
C GLU A 300 -5.49 18.07 -20.88
N VAL A 301 -6.33 17.54 -19.98
CA VAL A 301 -6.49 16.09 -19.79
C VAL A 301 -6.95 15.42 -21.07
N GLN A 302 -7.98 15.93 -21.74
CA GLN A 302 -8.48 15.36 -22.99
C GLN A 302 -7.42 15.37 -24.10
N SER A 303 -6.66 16.46 -24.23
CA SER A 303 -5.56 16.58 -25.20
C SER A 303 -4.47 15.53 -24.95
N LEU A 304 -4.05 15.37 -23.69
CA LEU A 304 -3.05 14.37 -23.29
C LEU A 304 -3.56 12.94 -23.53
N LEU A 305 -4.81 12.65 -23.20
CA LEU A 305 -5.41 11.33 -23.43
C LEU A 305 -5.60 11.04 -24.93
N ALA A 306 -5.91 12.05 -25.75
CA ALA A 306 -5.99 11.88 -27.20
C ALA A 306 -4.64 11.45 -27.81
N ARG A 307 -3.53 12.04 -27.35
CA ARG A 307 -2.16 11.69 -27.79
C ARG A 307 -1.75 10.26 -27.45
N THR A 308 -2.24 9.74 -26.32
CA THR A 308 -1.83 8.43 -25.78
C THR A 308 -2.74 7.29 -26.22
N LYS A 309 -3.95 7.61 -26.72
CA LYS A 309 -5.00 6.65 -27.08
C LYS A 309 -4.54 5.51 -27.98
N GLU A 310 -3.87 5.81 -29.09
CA GLU A 310 -3.43 4.78 -30.05
C GLU A 310 -2.40 3.85 -29.40
N ALA A 311 -1.40 4.42 -28.72
CA ALA A 311 -0.36 3.69 -28.01
C ALA A 311 -0.92 2.80 -26.88
N ALA A 312 -1.99 3.23 -26.21
CA ALA A 312 -2.61 2.53 -25.10
C ALA A 312 -3.54 1.38 -25.52
N SER A 313 -4.08 1.43 -26.74
CA SER A 313 -5.26 0.65 -27.18
C SER A 313 -5.21 -0.87 -26.95
N GLN A 314 -4.01 -1.46 -26.88
CA GLN A 314 -3.81 -2.91 -26.69
C GLN A 314 -3.02 -3.26 -25.42
N GLY A 315 -2.79 -2.28 -24.53
CA GLY A 315 -2.01 -2.50 -23.30
C GLY A 315 -0.53 -2.82 -23.54
N LYS A 316 0.01 -2.50 -24.72
CA LYS A 316 1.40 -2.78 -25.11
C LYS A 316 2.43 -2.20 -24.13
N TYR A 317 2.18 -0.99 -23.63
CA TYR A 317 3.06 -0.30 -22.70
C TYR A 317 2.66 -0.50 -21.22
N GLU A 318 1.67 -1.35 -20.97
CA GLU A 318 1.20 -1.71 -19.64
C GLU A 318 1.43 -3.21 -19.41
N LEU A 319 2.69 -3.66 -19.49
CA LEU A 319 3.04 -5.10 -19.36
C LEU A 319 2.55 -5.73 -18.06
N PHE A 320 2.29 -4.93 -17.01
CA PHE A 320 1.66 -5.38 -15.77
C PHE A 320 0.21 -5.85 -15.96
N LYS A 321 -0.53 -5.34 -16.95
CA LYS A 321 -1.88 -5.81 -17.34
C LYS A 321 -1.85 -6.99 -18.31
N THR A 322 -0.85 -7.07 -19.18
CA THR A 322 -0.86 -7.95 -20.36
C THR A 322 0.12 -9.12 -20.31
N SER A 323 1.00 -9.18 -19.31
CA SER A 323 2.01 -10.24 -19.16
C SER A 323 2.22 -10.63 -17.69
N ALA A 324 3.02 -11.66 -17.43
CA ALA A 324 3.45 -12.05 -16.08
C ALA A 324 4.77 -11.37 -15.64
N HIS A 325 5.26 -10.38 -16.39
CA HIS A 325 6.57 -9.76 -16.17
C HIS A 325 6.74 -9.17 -14.76
N PHE A 326 5.66 -8.63 -14.20
CA PHE A 326 5.64 -8.00 -12.87
C PHE A 326 4.90 -8.81 -11.81
N ASP A 327 4.57 -10.08 -12.07
CA ASP A 327 3.74 -10.90 -11.18
C ASP A 327 4.62 -11.81 -10.30
N GLY A 328 5.11 -11.27 -9.19
CA GLY A 328 5.96 -11.99 -8.23
C GLY A 328 5.29 -13.24 -7.67
N THR A 329 4.00 -13.16 -7.34
CA THR A 329 3.21 -14.28 -6.82
C THR A 329 2.88 -15.34 -7.88
N ALA A 330 2.88 -14.98 -9.16
CA ALA A 330 2.72 -15.96 -10.24
C ALA A 330 4.00 -16.78 -10.43
N GLN A 331 5.15 -16.16 -10.23
CA GLN A 331 6.46 -16.82 -10.29
C GLN A 331 6.74 -17.61 -8.99
N ASN A 332 6.12 -17.21 -7.87
CA ASN A 332 6.33 -17.81 -6.56
C ASN A 332 4.99 -18.16 -5.86
N PRO A 333 4.20 -19.10 -6.41
CA PRO A 333 2.86 -19.41 -5.89
C PRO A 333 2.87 -19.88 -4.43
N LYS A 334 3.99 -20.45 -3.95
CA LYS A 334 4.20 -20.87 -2.56
C LYS A 334 4.09 -19.72 -1.55
N TRP A 335 4.32 -18.46 -1.95
CA TRP A 335 4.18 -17.30 -1.06
C TRP A 335 2.74 -17.05 -0.64
N LEU A 336 1.77 -17.53 -1.43
CA LEU A 336 0.35 -17.36 -1.13
C LEU A 336 -0.11 -18.28 0.02
N GLY A 337 0.70 -19.26 0.43
CA GLY A 337 0.31 -20.31 1.37
C GLY A 337 -0.55 -21.40 0.72
N GLU A 338 -0.48 -22.61 1.28
CA GLU A 338 -1.31 -23.73 0.87
C GLU A 338 -2.68 -23.62 1.52
N THR A 339 -3.76 -23.82 0.75
CA THR A 339 -5.09 -23.95 1.32
C THR A 339 -5.15 -25.29 2.05
N THR A 340 -5.16 -25.27 3.38
CA THR A 340 -5.45 -26.47 4.16
C THR A 340 -6.88 -26.90 3.84
N THR A 341 -7.03 -28.00 3.11
CA THR A 341 -8.32 -28.70 3.00
C THR A 341 -8.61 -29.28 4.37
N ALA A 342 -9.42 -28.57 5.15
CA ALA A 342 -10.00 -29.09 6.38
C ALA A 342 -11.12 -30.08 6.07
#